data_AF-A0A5S5DLG0-F1
#
_entry.id   AF-A0A5S5DLG0-F1
#
_cell.length_a   1.000
_cell.length_b   1.000
_cell.length_c   1.000
_cell.angle_alpha   90.00
_cell.angle_beta   90.00
_cell.angle_gamma   90.00
#
_symmetry.space_group_name_H-M   'P 1'
#
loop_
_entity.id
_entity.type
_entity.pdbx_description
1 polymer ?
#
loop_
_entity_poly.entity_id
_entity_poly.type
_entity_poly.pdbx_seq_one_letter_code
_entity_poly.pdbx_strand_id
1 'polypeptide(L)'
;MINIKRLFIGTIVFSFFFVSNAISQNVNKVDENGERIGVWRKYYENGKIRYTGNFKEGKEVGTFKFYNKSSSFPSIIKEFSTSSDSAMVKFYTPKGKLKSEGVMIGKNRVGKWMYYFSDGKIFSEEFYVDGKLNGVLKNYYPNGKVTEESHYSNGLKNGISKTFSDDGILIEEVIYADGKLNGLGKYFDLKGNLKEKGMHKDGKRDGKWEFYMDGELAEKKRVTHSIKKQ
;
A
#
# COMPACT_ATOMS: atom_id res chain seq x y z
N MET A 1 50.49 18.90 57.34
CA MET A 1 50.24 17.45 57.50
C MET A 1 48.75 17.23 57.63
N ILE A 2 48.16 16.62 56.60
CA ILE A 2 46.72 16.38 56.43
C ILE A 2 46.28 15.26 57.38
N ASN A 3 45.19 15.46 58.11
CA ASN A 3 44.58 14.45 58.97
C ASN A 3 43.16 14.16 58.45
N ILE A 4 42.94 12.94 57.98
CA ILE A 4 41.70 12.49 57.35
C ILE A 4 40.74 12.00 58.45
N LYS A 5 39.61 12.68 58.64
CA LYS A 5 38.45 12.10 59.35
C LYS A 5 37.43 11.64 58.31
N ARG A 6 37.15 10.34 58.31
CA ARG A 6 36.14 9.67 57.50
C ARG A 6 34.75 10.20 57.86
N LEU A 7 34.02 10.72 56.87
CA LEU A 7 32.62 11.11 56.97
C LEU A 7 31.75 9.94 56.47
N PHE A 8 31.08 9.24 57.38
CA PHE A 8 30.02 8.28 57.05
C PHE A 8 28.76 9.09 56.72
N ILE A 9 28.38 9.16 55.45
CA ILE A 9 27.08 9.70 55.04
C ILE A 9 26.13 8.51 54.84
N GLY A 10 25.17 8.38 55.74
CA GLY A 10 24.07 7.42 55.61
C GLY A 10 23.15 7.81 54.44
N THR A 11 22.91 6.88 53.54
CA THR A 11 21.96 7.02 52.43
C THR A 11 20.53 6.92 52.97
N ILE A 12 19.82 8.05 53.03
CA ILE A 12 18.36 8.07 53.18
C ILE A 12 17.77 7.69 51.82
N VAL A 13 17.26 6.46 51.72
CA VAL A 13 16.48 6.02 50.56
C VAL A 13 15.07 6.62 50.70
N PHE A 14 14.84 7.75 50.05
CA PHE A 14 13.50 8.32 49.88
C PHE A 14 12.77 7.49 48.83
N SER A 15 12.04 6.46 49.26
CA SER A 15 11.15 5.71 48.38
C SER A 15 9.95 6.60 48.03
N PHE A 16 10.01 7.25 46.87
CA PHE A 16 8.85 7.87 46.26
C PHE A 16 7.90 6.74 45.82
N PHE A 17 6.92 6.44 46.67
CA PHE A 17 5.73 5.74 46.26
C PHE A 17 5.00 6.62 45.23
N PHE A 18 5.17 6.33 43.95
CA PHE A 18 4.25 6.79 42.92
C PHE A 18 2.90 6.11 43.19
N VAL A 19 2.04 6.78 43.95
CA VAL A 19 0.61 6.50 43.93
C VAL A 19 0.14 6.92 42.53
N SER A 20 0.12 5.97 41.61
CA SER A 20 -0.62 6.15 40.37
C SER A 20 -2.09 6.29 40.76
N ASN A 21 -2.57 7.53 40.87
CA ASN A 21 -4.00 7.79 40.80
C ASN A 21 -4.43 7.24 39.44
N ALA A 22 -4.94 6.02 39.45
CA ALA A 22 -5.69 5.48 38.36
C ALA A 22 -6.93 6.36 38.27
N ILE A 23 -6.82 7.45 37.51
CA ILE A 23 -7.99 8.14 36.98
C ILE A 23 -8.71 7.03 36.23
N SER A 24 -9.80 6.53 36.82
CA SER A 24 -10.75 5.68 36.13
C SER A 24 -11.21 6.51 34.94
N GLN A 25 -10.56 6.30 33.79
CA GLN A 25 -10.96 6.94 32.55
C GLN A 25 -12.35 6.41 32.31
N ASN A 26 -13.35 7.25 32.54
CA ASN A 26 -14.74 6.91 32.32
C ASN A 26 -14.92 6.67 30.82
N VAL A 27 -14.99 5.41 30.42
CA VAL A 27 -15.07 4.98 29.02
C VAL A 27 -16.53 5.04 28.55
N ASN A 28 -16.74 5.33 27.26
CA ASN A 28 -18.05 5.33 26.59
C ASN A 28 -19.02 6.38 27.15
N LYS A 29 -18.53 7.60 27.43
CA LYS A 29 -19.37 8.72 27.86
C LYS A 29 -19.97 9.48 26.69
N VAL A 30 -21.14 10.05 26.95
CA VAL A 30 -21.78 11.06 26.11
C VAL A 30 -21.92 12.37 26.90
N ASP A 31 -22.01 13.50 26.20
CA ASP A 31 -22.33 14.80 26.78
C ASP A 31 -23.85 15.02 26.92
N GLU A 32 -24.24 16.25 27.31
CA GLU A 32 -25.64 16.65 27.52
C GLU A 32 -26.51 16.53 26.26
N ASN A 33 -25.88 16.61 25.07
CA ASN A 33 -26.56 16.47 23.78
C ASN A 33 -26.56 15.02 23.27
N GLY A 34 -26.00 14.08 24.05
CA GLY A 34 -25.85 12.68 23.65
C GLY A 34 -24.67 12.43 22.72
N GLU A 35 -23.77 13.41 22.51
CA GLU A 35 -22.60 13.25 21.66
C GLU A 35 -21.47 12.53 22.39
N ARG A 36 -20.75 11.67 21.67
CA ARG A 36 -19.65 10.87 22.25
C ARG A 36 -18.50 11.77 22.67
N ILE A 37 -18.00 11.57 23.89
CA ILE A 37 -16.83 12.27 24.43
C ILE A 37 -15.82 11.32 25.08
N GLY A 38 -14.55 11.70 25.03
CA GLY A 38 -13.45 10.99 25.69
C GLY A 38 -13.17 9.62 25.10
N VAL A 39 -12.65 8.72 25.94
CA VAL A 39 -12.21 7.38 25.51
C VAL A 39 -13.43 6.50 25.25
N TRP A 40 -13.42 5.83 24.11
CA TRP A 40 -14.42 4.85 23.73
C TRP A 40 -13.80 3.48 23.47
N ARG A 41 -14.48 2.43 23.94
CA ARG A 41 -14.16 1.03 23.70
C ARG A 41 -15.42 0.29 23.28
N LYS A 42 -15.39 -0.31 22.11
CA LYS A 42 -16.42 -1.23 21.63
C LYS A 42 -15.90 -2.65 21.70
N TYR A 43 -16.76 -3.59 22.07
CA TYR A 43 -16.44 -5.01 22.20
C TYR A 43 -17.22 -5.84 21.19
N TYR A 44 -16.68 -7.01 20.84
CA TYR A 44 -17.40 -8.09 20.19
C TYR A 44 -18.21 -8.89 21.22
N GLU A 45 -19.12 -9.75 20.75
CA GLU A 45 -19.93 -10.65 21.59
C GLU A 45 -19.08 -11.54 22.50
N ASN A 46 -17.87 -11.92 22.04
CA ASN A 46 -16.93 -12.73 22.81
C ASN A 46 -16.10 -11.92 23.84
N GLY A 47 -16.47 -10.67 24.12
CA GLY A 47 -15.80 -9.80 25.08
C GLY A 47 -14.47 -9.20 24.61
N LYS A 48 -13.95 -9.57 23.43
CA LYS A 48 -12.73 -8.96 22.89
C LYS A 48 -13.00 -7.56 22.35
N ILE A 49 -12.04 -6.65 22.50
CA ILE A 49 -12.14 -5.30 21.96
C ILE A 49 -12.28 -5.37 20.43
N ARG A 50 -13.23 -4.60 19.90
CA ARG A 50 -13.47 -4.37 18.47
C ARG A 50 -12.80 -3.08 18.01
N TYR A 51 -12.91 -2.02 18.80
CA TYR A 51 -12.12 -0.81 18.61
C TYR A 51 -11.93 -0.04 19.91
N THR A 52 -10.89 0.78 19.95
CA THR A 52 -10.70 1.84 20.95
C THR A 52 -10.29 3.13 20.25
N GLY A 53 -10.70 4.28 20.80
CA GLY A 53 -10.33 5.60 20.28
C GLY A 53 -10.87 6.72 21.16
N ASN A 54 -10.68 7.97 20.74
CA ASN A 54 -11.20 9.14 21.46
C ASN A 54 -12.22 9.88 20.61
N PHE A 55 -13.26 10.39 21.26
CA PHE A 55 -14.23 11.29 20.64
C PHE A 55 -14.16 12.67 21.29
N LYS A 56 -14.41 13.71 20.49
CA LYS A 56 -14.67 15.07 20.94
C LYS A 56 -15.88 15.58 20.17
N GLU A 57 -16.95 15.95 20.88
CA GLU A 57 -18.19 16.47 20.26
C GLU A 57 -18.68 15.53 19.14
N GLY A 58 -18.77 14.23 19.46
CA GLY A 58 -19.24 13.20 18.53
C GLY A 58 -18.26 12.79 17.42
N LYS A 59 -17.19 13.57 17.17
CA LYS A 59 -16.20 13.33 16.10
C LYS A 59 -15.01 12.50 16.58
N GLU A 60 -14.53 11.58 15.74
CA GLU A 60 -13.30 10.85 16.00
C GLU A 60 -12.09 11.80 16.07
N VAL A 61 -11.28 11.67 17.13
CA VAL A 61 -10.03 12.45 17.28
C VAL A 61 -8.87 11.56 17.72
N GLY A 62 -7.66 11.95 17.31
CA GLY A 62 -6.42 11.23 17.66
C GLY A 62 -6.37 9.83 17.04
N THR A 63 -5.90 8.85 17.81
CA THR A 63 -5.70 7.48 17.31
C THR A 63 -6.87 6.56 17.61
N PHE A 64 -7.38 5.91 16.56
CA PHE A 64 -8.26 4.75 16.67
C PHE A 64 -7.50 3.47 16.34
N LYS A 65 -7.74 2.44 17.15
CA LYS A 65 -7.24 1.08 16.92
C LYS A 65 -8.44 0.15 16.76
N PHE A 66 -8.48 -0.59 15.65
CA PHE A 66 -9.50 -1.58 15.35
C PHE A 66 -8.88 -2.97 15.38
N TYR A 67 -9.60 -3.94 15.91
CA TYR A 67 -9.11 -5.30 16.15
C TYR A 67 -10.03 -6.29 15.48
N ASN A 68 -9.48 -7.45 15.09
CA ASN A 68 -10.28 -8.59 14.61
C ASN A 68 -10.69 -9.49 15.79
N LYS A 69 -11.76 -10.29 15.64
CA LYS A 69 -12.23 -11.23 16.68
C LYS A 69 -11.15 -12.21 17.19
N SER A 70 -10.13 -12.51 16.39
CA SER A 70 -9.10 -13.51 16.68
C SER A 70 -7.73 -12.94 17.06
N SER A 71 -7.44 -11.67 16.80
CA SER A 71 -6.10 -11.09 17.01
C SER A 71 -6.08 -10.10 18.18
N SER A 72 -5.00 -10.12 18.96
CA SER A 72 -4.70 -9.10 19.97
C SER A 72 -4.03 -7.85 19.38
N PHE A 73 -3.51 -7.94 18.15
CA PHE A 73 -2.90 -6.81 17.45
C PHE A 73 -3.96 -6.05 16.63
N PRO A 74 -3.93 -4.71 16.59
CA PRO A 74 -4.87 -3.94 15.78
C PRO A 74 -4.74 -4.28 14.29
N SER A 75 -5.84 -4.64 13.63
CA SER A 75 -5.86 -4.82 12.17
C SER A 75 -5.83 -3.50 11.42
N ILE A 76 -6.30 -2.41 12.04
CA ILE A 76 -6.30 -1.07 11.49
C ILE A 76 -5.92 -0.08 12.59
N ILE A 77 -5.01 0.84 12.27
CA ILE A 77 -4.75 2.04 13.07
C ILE A 77 -5.10 3.24 12.20
N LYS A 78 -5.94 4.14 12.72
CA LYS A 78 -6.27 5.42 12.10
C LYS A 78 -5.79 6.54 13.00
N GLU A 79 -5.12 7.53 12.44
CA GLU A 79 -4.71 8.75 13.12
C GLU A 79 -5.37 9.93 12.43
N PHE A 80 -6.35 10.53 13.10
CA PHE A 80 -7.12 11.64 12.58
C PHE A 80 -6.33 12.94 12.69
N SER A 81 -6.31 13.72 11.61
CA SER A 81 -5.70 15.04 11.55
C SER A 81 -6.41 16.01 12.49
N THR A 82 -5.67 16.93 13.10
CA THR A 82 -6.23 18.02 13.91
C THR A 82 -6.69 19.21 13.08
N SER A 83 -6.34 19.25 11.78
CA SER A 83 -6.53 20.40 10.89
C SER A 83 -7.38 20.09 9.66
N SER A 84 -7.87 18.85 9.51
CA SER A 84 -8.66 18.41 8.35
C SER A 84 -9.46 17.15 8.67
N ASP A 85 -10.41 16.78 7.81
CA ASP A 85 -11.17 15.52 7.91
C ASP A 85 -10.38 14.27 7.45
N SER A 86 -9.07 14.41 7.28
CA SER A 86 -8.20 13.33 6.84
C SER A 86 -7.74 12.46 8.02
N ALA A 87 -7.45 11.20 7.72
CA ALA A 87 -6.78 10.29 8.64
C ALA A 87 -5.64 9.56 7.93
N MET A 88 -4.48 9.49 8.57
CA MET A 88 -3.44 8.53 8.19
C MET A 88 -3.89 7.14 8.65
N VAL A 89 -3.90 6.17 7.74
CA VAL A 89 -4.42 4.83 8.00
C VAL A 89 -3.35 3.79 7.72
N LYS A 90 -3.17 2.86 8.66
CA LYS A 90 -2.26 1.72 8.54
C LYS A 90 -3.03 0.42 8.75
N PHE A 91 -2.84 -0.53 7.84
CA PHE A 91 -3.42 -1.87 7.91
C PHE A 91 -2.36 -2.90 8.28
N TYR A 92 -2.71 -3.84 9.16
CA TYR A 92 -1.77 -4.84 9.66
C TYR A 92 -2.31 -6.26 9.52
N THR A 93 -1.39 -7.21 9.46
CA THR A 93 -1.68 -8.64 9.65
C THR A 93 -2.04 -8.94 11.10
N PRO A 94 -2.67 -10.08 11.41
CA PRO A 94 -2.92 -10.51 12.79
C PRO A 94 -1.68 -10.62 13.68
N LYS A 95 -0.48 -10.74 13.08
CA LYS A 95 0.82 -10.80 13.76
C LYS A 95 1.53 -9.43 13.85
N GLY A 96 0.86 -8.36 13.44
CA GLY A 96 1.39 -6.99 13.53
C GLY A 96 2.33 -6.54 12.41
N LYS A 97 2.51 -7.35 11.35
CA LYS A 97 3.22 -6.90 10.15
C LYS A 97 2.38 -5.90 9.36
N LEU A 98 2.96 -4.77 8.97
CA LEU A 98 2.31 -3.75 8.15
C LEU A 98 1.99 -4.31 6.76
N LYS A 99 0.77 -4.05 6.27
CA LYS A 99 0.30 -4.48 4.94
C LYS A 99 0.21 -3.31 3.98
N SER A 100 -0.31 -2.19 4.46
CA SER A 100 -0.43 -0.97 3.66
C SER A 100 -0.63 0.25 4.53
N GLU A 101 -0.29 1.41 3.99
CA GLU A 101 -0.56 2.70 4.61
C GLU A 101 -0.84 3.79 3.58
N GLY A 102 -1.57 4.81 4.02
CA GLY A 102 -1.88 5.99 3.22
C GLY A 102 -2.95 6.84 3.88
N VAL A 103 -3.32 7.93 3.21
CA VAL A 103 -4.32 8.88 3.73
C VAL A 103 -5.72 8.49 3.25
N MET A 104 -6.70 8.62 4.15
CA MET A 104 -8.12 8.53 3.83
C MET A 104 -8.84 9.82 4.20
N ILE A 105 -9.81 10.22 3.38
CA ILE A 105 -10.83 11.22 3.73
C ILE A 105 -12.17 10.48 3.71
N GLY A 106 -12.81 10.35 4.87
CA GLY A 106 -13.97 9.48 5.06
C GLY A 106 -13.67 8.01 4.68
N LYS A 107 -14.28 7.53 3.60
CA LYS A 107 -14.08 6.17 3.06
C LYS A 107 -13.10 6.10 1.89
N ASN A 108 -12.68 7.25 1.35
CA ASN A 108 -11.90 7.32 0.11
C ASN A 108 -10.40 7.39 0.41
N ARG A 109 -9.60 6.65 -0.36
CA ARG A 109 -8.15 6.80 -0.41
C ARG A 109 -7.79 8.10 -1.13
N VAL A 110 -6.78 8.80 -0.65
CA VAL A 110 -6.27 10.04 -1.26
C VAL A 110 -4.75 10.04 -1.22
N GLY A 111 -4.14 10.54 -2.30
CA GLY A 111 -2.69 10.67 -2.43
C GLY A 111 -1.99 9.32 -2.52
N LYS A 112 -0.73 9.29 -2.07
CA LYS A 112 0.13 8.12 -2.15
C LYS A 112 -0.30 7.03 -1.16
N TRP A 113 -0.40 5.81 -1.66
CA TRP A 113 -0.64 4.59 -0.89
C TRP A 113 0.50 3.61 -1.11
N MET A 114 0.96 3.03 -0.01
CA MET A 114 2.05 2.07 0.03
C MET A 114 1.50 0.71 0.41
N TYR A 115 1.98 -0.34 -0.24
CA TYR A 115 1.68 -1.73 0.10
C TYR A 115 2.98 -2.49 0.29
N TYR A 116 2.97 -3.45 1.20
CA TYR A 116 4.18 -4.13 1.64
C TYR A 116 4.06 -5.65 1.52
N PHE A 117 5.19 -6.26 1.15
CA PHE A 117 5.42 -7.69 1.30
C PHE A 117 5.47 -8.10 2.77
N SER A 118 5.41 -9.40 3.01
CA SER A 118 5.47 -9.96 4.37
C SER A 118 6.82 -9.76 5.08
N ASP A 119 7.88 -9.43 4.35
CA ASP A 119 9.20 -9.07 4.87
C ASP A 119 9.35 -7.55 5.14
N GLY A 120 8.32 -6.76 4.83
CA GLY A 120 8.28 -5.31 5.04
C GLY A 120 8.80 -4.48 3.86
N LYS A 121 9.28 -5.09 2.78
CA LYS A 121 9.64 -4.37 1.55
C LYS A 121 8.40 -3.86 0.83
N ILE A 122 8.56 -2.82 0.02
CA ILE A 122 7.48 -2.27 -0.79
C ILE A 122 7.09 -3.29 -1.87
N PHE A 123 5.79 -3.57 -1.95
CA PHE A 123 5.14 -4.38 -2.96
C PHE A 123 4.54 -3.49 -4.06
N SER A 124 3.90 -2.39 -3.67
CA SER A 124 3.24 -1.48 -4.60
C SER A 124 3.21 -0.04 -4.09
N GLU A 125 3.32 0.89 -5.02
CA GLU A 125 3.08 2.32 -4.86
C GLU A 125 1.94 2.74 -5.76
N GLU A 126 0.92 3.33 -5.15
CA GLU A 126 -0.28 3.74 -5.84
C GLU A 126 -0.59 5.21 -5.51
N PHE A 127 -1.27 5.91 -6.40
CA PHE A 127 -1.75 7.27 -6.15
C PHE A 127 -3.26 7.34 -6.41
N TYR A 128 -3.97 8.03 -5.51
CA TYR A 128 -5.42 8.11 -5.52
C TYR A 128 -5.93 9.54 -5.52
N VAL A 129 -6.97 9.78 -6.32
CA VAL A 129 -7.79 11.00 -6.30
C VAL A 129 -9.24 10.56 -6.15
N ASP A 130 -9.93 11.08 -5.13
CA ASP A 130 -11.33 10.75 -4.83
C ASP A 130 -11.63 9.24 -4.76
N GLY A 131 -10.70 8.47 -4.16
CA GLY A 131 -10.83 7.03 -4.00
C GLY A 131 -10.55 6.22 -5.27
N LYS A 132 -10.17 6.84 -6.39
CA LYS A 132 -9.82 6.17 -7.65
C LYS A 132 -8.34 6.27 -7.93
N LEU A 133 -7.74 5.19 -8.45
CA LEU A 133 -6.35 5.21 -8.92
C LEU A 133 -6.17 6.29 -10.00
N ASN A 134 -5.18 7.14 -9.83
CA ASN A 134 -4.88 8.24 -10.73
C ASN A 134 -3.38 8.54 -10.68
N GLY A 135 -2.73 8.69 -11.83
CA GLY A 135 -1.28 8.82 -11.92
C GLY A 135 -0.57 7.47 -12.09
N VAL A 136 0.70 7.41 -11.68
CA VAL A 136 1.56 6.25 -11.93
C VAL A 136 1.45 5.26 -10.78
N LEU A 137 1.12 4.01 -11.12
CA LEU A 137 1.25 2.85 -10.25
C LEU A 137 2.60 2.19 -10.50
N LYS A 138 3.30 1.79 -9.44
CA LYS A 138 4.52 0.97 -9.52
C LYS A 138 4.38 -0.28 -8.67
N ASN A 139 4.61 -1.44 -9.27
CA ASN A 139 4.72 -2.70 -8.54
C ASN A 139 6.18 -3.13 -8.49
N TYR A 140 6.54 -3.87 -7.45
CA TYR A 140 7.91 -4.31 -7.20
C TYR A 140 7.98 -5.82 -6.99
N TYR A 141 9.07 -6.42 -7.42
CA TYR A 141 9.48 -7.77 -7.02
C TYR A 141 9.99 -7.78 -5.57
N PRO A 142 10.03 -8.95 -4.90
CA PRO A 142 10.61 -9.07 -3.55
C PRO A 142 12.10 -8.69 -3.44
N ASN A 143 12.82 -8.65 -4.58
CA ASN A 143 14.20 -8.17 -4.66
C ASN A 143 14.30 -6.63 -4.73
N GLY A 144 13.17 -5.91 -4.77
CA GLY A 144 13.09 -4.44 -4.81
C GLY A 144 13.12 -3.83 -6.21
N LYS A 145 13.28 -4.62 -7.28
CA LYS A 145 13.20 -4.13 -8.66
C LYS A 145 11.75 -3.93 -9.08
N VAL A 146 11.51 -2.97 -9.95
CA VAL A 146 10.17 -2.71 -10.52
C VAL A 146 9.75 -3.91 -11.37
N THR A 147 8.52 -4.40 -11.20
CA THR A 147 7.89 -5.37 -12.10
C THR A 147 6.94 -4.68 -13.09
N GLU A 148 6.31 -3.59 -12.67
CA GLU A 148 5.34 -2.86 -13.49
C GLU A 148 5.39 -1.36 -13.19
N GLU A 149 5.31 -0.55 -14.23
CA GLU A 149 4.99 0.88 -14.15
C GLU A 149 3.83 1.18 -15.10
N SER A 150 2.67 1.57 -14.55
CA SER A 150 1.42 1.72 -15.30
C SER A 150 0.77 3.07 -15.01
N HIS A 151 0.38 3.79 -16.06
CA HIS A 151 -0.40 5.03 -15.91
C HIS A 151 -1.90 4.73 -15.75
N TYR A 152 -2.53 5.42 -14.80
CA TYR A 152 -3.95 5.34 -14.51
C TYR A 152 -4.61 6.71 -14.56
N SER A 153 -5.86 6.74 -15.00
CA SER A 153 -6.75 7.91 -14.89
C SER A 153 -8.14 7.43 -14.49
N ASN A 154 -8.70 8.03 -13.44
CA ASN A 154 -10.05 7.71 -12.94
C ASN A 154 -10.31 6.21 -12.69
N GLY A 155 -9.29 5.49 -12.23
CA GLY A 155 -9.37 4.06 -11.90
C GLY A 155 -9.12 3.12 -13.07
N LEU A 156 -8.88 3.63 -14.28
CA LEU A 156 -8.61 2.82 -15.48
C LEU A 156 -7.17 3.03 -15.94
N LYS A 157 -6.53 1.97 -16.46
CA LYS A 157 -5.24 2.10 -17.16
C LYS A 157 -5.42 3.06 -18.34
N ASN A 158 -4.60 4.10 -18.41
CA ASN A 158 -4.67 5.10 -19.46
C ASN A 158 -3.28 5.74 -19.65
N GLY A 159 -2.67 5.50 -20.80
CA GLY A 159 -1.27 5.82 -21.09
C GLY A 159 -0.38 4.58 -21.17
N ILE A 160 0.92 4.79 -20.98
CA ILE A 160 1.93 3.74 -21.12
C ILE A 160 1.89 2.79 -19.91
N SER A 161 2.07 1.49 -20.19
CA SER A 161 2.29 0.44 -19.21
C SER A 161 3.58 -0.28 -19.60
N LYS A 162 4.50 -0.41 -18.65
CA LYS A 162 5.77 -1.13 -18.82
C LYS A 162 5.84 -2.29 -17.84
N THR A 163 6.23 -3.46 -18.33
CA THR A 163 6.50 -4.65 -17.51
C THR A 163 7.96 -5.01 -17.63
N PHE A 164 8.57 -5.34 -16.50
CA PHE A 164 9.99 -5.70 -16.40
C PHE A 164 10.13 -7.11 -15.81
N SER A 165 11.18 -7.83 -16.18
CA SER A 165 11.58 -9.07 -15.51
C SER A 165 12.12 -8.81 -14.10
N ASP A 166 12.30 -9.88 -13.32
CA ASP A 166 12.95 -9.84 -12.00
C ASP A 166 14.44 -9.45 -12.08
N ASP A 167 15.04 -9.50 -13.27
CA ASP A 167 16.36 -8.93 -13.53
C ASP A 167 16.33 -7.43 -13.83
N GLY A 168 15.15 -6.83 -14.02
CA GLY A 168 14.95 -5.42 -14.34
C GLY A 168 14.97 -5.12 -15.84
N ILE A 169 14.85 -6.15 -16.67
CA ILE A 169 14.87 -6.03 -18.13
C ILE A 169 13.45 -5.72 -18.61
N LEU A 170 13.28 -4.69 -19.44
CA LEU A 170 11.98 -4.36 -20.04
C LEU A 170 11.56 -5.51 -20.96
N ILE A 171 10.40 -6.11 -20.68
CA ILE A 171 9.85 -7.24 -21.46
C ILE A 171 8.54 -6.88 -22.17
N GLU A 172 7.89 -5.80 -21.77
CA GLU A 172 6.66 -5.31 -22.39
C GLU A 172 6.54 -3.79 -22.24
N GLU A 173 6.16 -3.11 -23.31
CA GLU A 173 5.74 -1.70 -23.31
C GLU A 173 4.49 -1.57 -24.19
N VAL A 174 3.36 -1.22 -23.59
CA VAL A 174 2.07 -1.14 -24.28
C VAL A 174 1.32 0.13 -23.90
N ILE A 175 0.45 0.61 -24.79
CA ILE A 175 -0.39 1.80 -24.56
C ILE A 175 -1.82 1.36 -24.27
N TYR A 176 -2.39 1.90 -23.20
CA TYR A 176 -3.79 1.75 -22.82
C TYR A 176 -4.57 3.04 -23.07
N ALA A 177 -5.84 2.89 -23.48
CA ALA A 177 -6.84 3.94 -23.40
C ALA A 177 -8.11 3.34 -22.77
N ASP A 178 -8.63 3.99 -21.74
CA ASP A 178 -9.85 3.58 -21.01
C ASP A 178 -9.88 2.09 -20.62
N GLY A 179 -8.73 1.61 -20.12
CA GLY A 179 -8.56 0.23 -19.64
C GLY A 179 -8.33 -0.82 -20.73
N LYS A 180 -8.27 -0.44 -22.02
CA LYS A 180 -8.01 -1.35 -23.14
C LYS A 180 -6.68 -1.03 -23.82
N LEU A 181 -5.99 -2.06 -24.33
CA LEU A 181 -4.83 -1.85 -25.20
C LEU A 181 -5.28 -1.09 -26.45
N ASN A 182 -4.68 0.08 -26.67
CA ASN A 182 -5.04 0.96 -27.77
C ASN A 182 -3.84 1.84 -28.14
N GLY A 183 -3.15 1.47 -29.22
CA GLY A 183 -1.87 2.05 -29.62
C GLY A 183 -0.76 1.00 -29.74
N LEU A 184 0.48 1.48 -29.82
CA LEU A 184 1.64 0.62 -30.05
C LEU A 184 1.88 -0.33 -28.86
N GLY A 185 2.06 -1.61 -29.15
CA GLY A 185 2.62 -2.60 -28.24
C GLY A 185 4.00 -3.06 -28.71
N LYS A 186 4.93 -3.19 -27.78
CA LYS A 186 6.27 -3.75 -27.97
C LYS A 186 6.52 -4.83 -26.92
N TYR A 187 7.07 -5.94 -27.36
CA TYR A 187 7.36 -7.09 -26.50
C TYR A 187 8.78 -7.54 -26.76
N PHE A 188 9.50 -7.84 -25.69
CA PHE A 188 10.92 -8.13 -25.71
C PHE A 188 11.19 -9.51 -25.11
N ASP A 189 12.35 -10.09 -25.40
CA ASP A 189 12.83 -11.29 -24.74
C ASP A 189 13.45 -10.97 -23.36
N LEU A 190 13.87 -12.01 -22.63
CA LEU A 190 14.52 -11.85 -21.33
C LEU A 190 15.93 -11.24 -21.40
N LYS A 191 16.45 -10.94 -22.60
CA LYS A 191 17.70 -10.22 -22.81
C LYS A 191 17.45 -8.75 -23.23
N GLY A 192 16.19 -8.36 -23.41
CA GLY A 192 15.77 -7.02 -23.84
C GLY A 192 15.74 -6.84 -25.35
N ASN A 193 15.90 -7.91 -26.14
CA ASN A 193 15.78 -7.83 -27.60
C ASN A 193 14.31 -7.75 -27.99
N LEU A 194 13.98 -6.84 -28.90
CA LEU A 194 12.62 -6.73 -29.41
C LEU A 194 12.23 -8.03 -30.13
N LYS A 195 11.09 -8.62 -29.75
CA LYS A 195 10.53 -9.84 -30.34
C LYS A 195 9.37 -9.55 -31.27
N GLU A 196 8.51 -8.63 -30.87
CA GLU A 196 7.37 -8.24 -31.68
C GLU A 196 6.91 -6.83 -31.35
N LYS A 197 6.39 -6.15 -32.37
CA LYS A 197 5.67 -4.89 -32.19
C LYS A 197 4.53 -4.80 -33.20
N GLY A 198 3.50 -4.06 -32.81
CA GLY A 198 2.37 -3.78 -33.66
C GLY A 198 1.33 -2.93 -32.94
N MET A 199 0.30 -2.52 -33.67
CA MET A 199 -0.77 -1.71 -33.10
C MET A 199 -1.79 -2.61 -32.41
N HIS A 200 -2.36 -2.10 -31.32
CA HIS A 200 -3.58 -2.60 -30.73
C HIS A 200 -4.71 -1.60 -30.95
N LYS A 201 -5.92 -2.13 -31.10
CA LYS A 201 -7.17 -1.37 -31.10
C LYS A 201 -8.21 -2.14 -30.32
N ASP A 202 -8.86 -1.47 -29.38
CA ASP A 202 -9.91 -2.05 -28.53
C ASP A 202 -9.54 -3.38 -27.85
N GLY A 203 -8.29 -3.48 -27.38
CA GLY A 203 -7.77 -4.66 -26.68
C GLY A 203 -7.26 -5.78 -27.60
N LYS A 204 -7.27 -5.60 -28.92
CA LYS A 204 -6.88 -6.62 -29.90
C LYS A 204 -5.74 -6.13 -30.78
N ARG A 205 -4.93 -7.05 -31.30
CA ARG A 205 -3.95 -6.77 -32.36
C ARG A 205 -4.66 -6.17 -33.57
N ASP A 206 -4.14 -5.06 -34.09
CA ASP A 206 -4.67 -4.34 -35.24
C ASP A 206 -3.58 -4.11 -36.29
N GLY A 207 -3.90 -4.36 -37.56
CA GLY A 207 -2.97 -4.21 -38.67
C GLY A 207 -1.82 -5.23 -38.70
N LYS A 208 -0.71 -4.83 -39.34
CA LYS A 208 0.47 -5.68 -39.52
C LYS A 208 1.31 -5.69 -38.23
N TRP A 209 1.80 -6.88 -37.91
CA TRP A 209 2.72 -7.11 -36.79
C TRP A 209 4.09 -7.48 -37.33
N GLU A 210 5.11 -6.87 -36.74
CA GLU A 210 6.50 -7.16 -37.01
C GLU A 210 7.00 -8.13 -35.94
N PHE A 211 7.67 -9.19 -36.39
CA PHE A 211 8.28 -10.21 -35.53
C PHE A 211 9.77 -10.23 -35.80
N TYR A 212 10.56 -10.50 -34.77
CA TYR A 212 12.01 -10.46 -34.85
C TYR A 212 12.61 -11.77 -34.33
N MET A 213 13.60 -12.30 -35.05
CA MET A 213 14.41 -13.44 -34.64
C MET A 213 15.86 -13.00 -34.65
N ASP A 214 16.56 -13.20 -33.53
CA ASP A 214 17.97 -12.79 -33.36
C ASP A 214 18.25 -11.30 -33.66
N GLY A 215 17.24 -10.44 -33.45
CA GLY A 215 17.33 -9.00 -33.70
C GLY A 215 16.97 -8.56 -35.12
N GLU A 216 16.74 -9.50 -36.04
CA GLU A 216 16.36 -9.22 -37.43
C GLU A 216 14.86 -9.40 -37.67
N LEU A 217 14.27 -8.55 -38.52
CA LEU A 217 12.86 -8.65 -38.90
C LEU A 217 12.61 -9.97 -39.63
N ALA A 218 11.78 -10.82 -39.05
CA ALA A 218 11.35 -12.09 -39.62
C ALA A 218 10.32 -11.86 -40.74
N GLU A 219 10.74 -11.31 -41.89
CA GLU A 219 9.85 -11.15 -43.03
C GLU A 219 9.74 -12.46 -43.83
N LYS A 220 8.56 -13.12 -43.73
CA LYS A 220 8.07 -14.24 -44.58
C LYS A 220 9.09 -15.32 -44.98
N LYS A 221 9.31 -16.33 -44.12
CA LYS A 221 9.47 -17.69 -44.65
C LYS A 221 8.12 -18.14 -45.21
N ARG A 222 7.88 -17.93 -46.51
CA ARG A 222 6.83 -18.64 -47.25
C ARG A 222 7.06 -20.13 -47.05
N VAL A 223 6.16 -20.80 -46.33
CA VAL A 223 6.09 -22.25 -46.35
C VAL A 223 5.52 -22.65 -47.70
N THR A 224 6.38 -22.86 -48.69
CA THR A 224 6.00 -23.58 -49.91
C THR A 224 6.03 -25.07 -49.57
N HIS A 225 4.91 -25.64 -49.12
CA HIS A 225 4.72 -27.08 -49.20
C HIS A 225 4.52 -27.43 -50.68
N SER A 226 5.61 -27.62 -51.41
CA SER A 226 5.56 -28.34 -52.69
C SER A 226 5.31 -29.80 -52.37
N ILE A 227 4.06 -30.24 -52.55
CA ILE A 227 3.71 -31.65 -52.68
C ILE A 227 4.45 -32.16 -53.91
N LYS A 228 5.59 -32.82 -53.72
CA LYS A 228 6.11 -33.73 -54.75
C LYS A 228 5.22 -34.97 -54.72
N LYS A 229 4.22 -34.98 -55.59
CA LYS A 229 3.74 -36.23 -56.19
C LYS A 229 4.79 -36.67 -57.20
N GLN A 230 5.45 -37.79 -56.92
CA GLN A 230 5.78 -38.84 -57.88
C GLN A 230 6.02 -40.12 -57.10
#